data_AF-T1G0Y5-F1
#
_entry.id   AF-T1G0Y5-F1
#
_cell.length_a   1.000
_cell.length_b   1.000
_cell.length_c   1.000
_cell.angle_alpha   90.00
_cell.angle_beta   90.00
_cell.angle_gamma   90.00
#
_symmetry.space_group_name_H-M   'P 1'
#
loop_
_entity.id
_entity.type
_entity.pdbx_description
1 polymer ?
#
loop_
_entity_poly.entity_id
_entity_poly.type
_entity_poly.pdbx_seq_one_letter_code
_entity_poly.pdbx_strand_id
1 'polypeptide(L)'
;SVWPASLSVMASILAAPLILGVPAEIYFYGAQFSYFVLGIMVAIPIFAHLFLSRFYKLEISSIYEYLEYRFSKPVRSLCSAIFALSLIVHIGIITYAPAIVLSEMTAISTQLAVFGVGFIGIVYTTVGGLKGVIWVDAIQMLIILASLLGLIIKGSLNVGGFGEVMRINYQWGRIEGPSFSVIPSERHTVWTQMIGGGMSILALYNNQAIVQKFLGLKSLKHVYITAYISMVVSCLYFSMFVFIGLVIFANYSTCSPFLNGAISFANKDNLVPYFVLSVFQDYPGMAGLFTACVFCASLRFVIHYIKFSLI
;
A
#
# COMPACT_ATOMS: atom_id res chain seq x y z
N SER A 1 -11.44 -13.17 -12.95
CA SER A 1 -11.48 -14.18 -11.89
C SER A 1 -11.43 -13.50 -10.54
N VAL A 2 -12.10 -14.04 -9.51
CA VAL A 2 -12.22 -13.39 -8.19
C VAL A 2 -10.86 -13.24 -7.50
N TRP A 3 -10.04 -14.29 -7.53
CA TRP A 3 -8.77 -14.33 -6.79
C TRP A 3 -7.73 -13.29 -7.26
N PRO A 4 -7.35 -13.23 -8.56
CA PRO A 4 -6.42 -12.22 -9.05
C PRO A 4 -6.97 -10.79 -8.90
N ALA A 5 -8.30 -10.62 -9.07
CA ALA A 5 -8.93 -9.32 -8.88
C ALA A 5 -8.82 -8.83 -7.43
N SER A 6 -9.01 -9.73 -6.44
CA SER A 6 -8.93 -9.38 -5.03
C SER A 6 -7.51 -8.95 -4.62
N LEU A 7 -6.50 -9.70 -5.07
CA LEU A 7 -5.10 -9.34 -4.86
C LEU A 7 -4.71 -8.06 -5.58
N SER A 8 -5.21 -7.85 -6.79
CA SER A 8 -4.94 -6.64 -7.56
C SER A 8 -5.59 -5.41 -6.93
N VAL A 9 -6.81 -5.50 -6.40
CA VAL A 9 -7.43 -4.42 -5.60
C VAL A 9 -6.54 -4.07 -4.41
N MET A 10 -6.05 -5.08 -3.69
CA MET A 10 -5.13 -4.86 -2.58
C MET A 10 -3.80 -4.23 -3.03
N ALA A 11 -3.24 -4.66 -4.16
CA ALA A 11 -2.02 -4.11 -4.73
C ALA A 11 -2.14 -2.61 -5.03
N SER A 12 -3.31 -2.14 -5.44
CA SER A 12 -3.58 -0.71 -5.64
C SER A 12 -3.66 0.09 -4.35
N ILE A 13 -3.96 -0.55 -3.23
CA ILE A 13 -4.04 0.09 -1.92
C ILE A 13 -2.67 0.11 -1.27
N LEU A 14 -1.88 -0.97 -1.41
CA LEU A 14 -0.51 -1.06 -0.90
C LEU A 14 0.48 -0.25 -1.73
N ALA A 15 0.49 1.05 -1.50
CA ALA A 15 1.52 1.92 -2.01
C ALA A 15 2.85 1.71 -1.27
N ALA A 16 3.98 1.97 -1.94
CA ALA A 16 5.30 1.93 -1.30
C ALA A 16 5.39 2.75 -0.01
N PRO A 17 4.81 3.97 0.09
CA PRO A 17 4.75 4.72 1.34
C PRO A 17 4.06 3.98 2.50
N LEU A 18 3.05 3.15 2.23
CA LEU A 18 2.38 2.36 3.28
C LEU A 18 3.25 1.19 3.74
N ILE A 19 3.92 0.51 2.80
CA ILE A 19 4.82 -0.63 3.09
C ILE A 19 5.99 -0.18 3.98
N LEU A 20 6.53 1.02 3.75
CA LEU A 20 7.67 1.55 4.50
C LEU A 20 7.23 2.37 5.72
N GLY A 21 6.16 3.15 5.58
CA GLY A 21 5.70 4.09 6.61
C GLY A 21 5.01 3.43 7.79
N VAL A 22 4.18 2.39 7.57
CA VAL A 22 3.46 1.73 8.67
C VAL A 22 4.42 1.08 9.67
N PRO A 23 5.41 0.25 9.26
CA PRO A 23 6.36 -0.31 10.21
C PRO A 23 7.22 0.76 10.91
N ALA A 24 7.56 1.84 10.21
CA ALA A 24 8.29 2.96 10.81
C ALA A 24 7.47 3.69 11.87
N GLU A 25 6.18 3.93 11.63
CA GLU A 25 5.27 4.52 12.61
C GLU A 25 5.20 3.67 13.88
N ILE A 26 5.10 2.35 13.73
CA ILE A 26 5.06 1.41 14.86
C ILE A 26 6.38 1.38 15.63
N TYR A 27 7.51 1.46 14.94
CA TYR A 27 8.83 1.57 15.58
C TYR A 27 8.92 2.81 16.48
N PHE A 28 8.42 3.96 16.02
CA PHE A 28 8.51 5.22 16.76
C PHE A 28 7.43 5.39 17.83
N TYR A 29 6.20 4.94 17.57
CA TYR A 29 5.02 5.29 18.36
C TYR A 29 4.25 4.08 18.93
N GLY A 30 4.68 2.84 18.63
CA GLY A 30 4.10 1.62 19.21
C GLY A 30 2.89 1.07 18.46
N ALA A 31 2.30 0.02 19.03
CA ALA A 31 1.32 -0.86 18.39
C ALA A 31 -0.11 -0.27 18.32
N GLN A 32 -0.36 0.93 18.85
CA GLN A 32 -1.70 1.55 18.82
C GLN A 32 -2.23 1.75 17.39
N PHE A 33 -1.36 1.90 16.39
CA PHE A 33 -1.79 1.97 14.98
C PHE A 33 -2.43 0.66 14.48
N SER A 34 -2.28 -0.47 15.18
CA SER A 34 -2.93 -1.74 14.83
C SER A 34 -4.46 -1.67 14.80
N TYR A 35 -5.08 -0.76 15.56
CA TYR A 35 -6.53 -0.53 15.53
C TYR A 35 -7.04 -0.02 14.18
N PHE A 36 -6.16 0.40 13.28
CA PHE A 36 -6.50 0.72 11.89
C PHE A 36 -7.18 -0.46 11.17
N VAL A 37 -6.86 -1.71 11.56
CA VAL A 37 -7.51 -2.92 11.04
C VAL A 37 -9.02 -2.92 11.30
N LEU A 38 -9.47 -2.38 12.44
CA LEU A 38 -10.90 -2.23 12.73
C LEU A 38 -11.57 -1.25 11.75
N GLY A 39 -10.88 -0.17 11.39
CA GLY A 39 -11.31 0.77 10.36
C GLY A 39 -11.49 0.09 9.00
N ILE A 40 -10.57 -0.78 8.60
CA ILE A 40 -10.67 -1.59 7.37
C ILE A 40 -11.92 -2.47 7.39
N MET A 41 -12.14 -3.18 8.50
CA MET A 41 -13.27 -4.12 8.66
C MET A 41 -14.64 -3.45 8.58
N VAL A 42 -14.73 -2.16 8.93
CA VAL A 42 -15.98 -1.37 8.82
C VAL A 42 -16.09 -0.69 7.45
N ALA A 43 -15.01 -0.10 6.95
CA ALA A 43 -15.00 0.69 5.73
C ALA A 43 -15.31 -0.12 4.46
N ILE A 44 -14.74 -1.33 4.35
CA ILE A 44 -14.90 -2.14 3.13
C ILE A 44 -16.33 -2.65 2.95
N PRO A 45 -17.03 -3.16 3.98
CA PRO A 45 -18.45 -3.50 3.86
C PRO A 45 -19.32 -2.29 3.49
N ILE A 46 -19.06 -1.13 4.09
CA ILE A 46 -19.76 0.12 3.74
C ILE A 46 -19.56 0.44 2.25
N PHE A 47 -18.32 0.39 1.78
CA PHE A 47 -17.99 0.59 0.37
C PHE A 47 -18.70 -0.43 -0.54
N ALA A 48 -18.63 -1.72 -0.21
CA ALA A 48 -19.19 -2.79 -1.02
C ALA A 48 -20.72 -2.68 -1.17
N HIS A 49 -21.43 -2.41 -0.07
CA HIS A 49 -22.90 -2.39 -0.05
C HIS A 49 -23.50 -1.05 -0.46
N LEU A 50 -22.92 0.09 -0.06
CA LEU A 50 -23.50 1.41 -0.35
C LEU A 50 -23.03 1.98 -1.68
N PHE A 51 -21.74 1.94 -1.96
CA PHE A 51 -21.16 2.60 -3.13
C PHE A 51 -21.11 1.63 -4.31
N LEU A 52 -20.41 0.50 -4.13
CA LEU A 52 -20.07 -0.40 -5.20
C LEU A 52 -21.30 -1.11 -5.80
N SER A 53 -22.27 -1.50 -4.97
CA SER A 53 -23.55 -2.04 -5.43
C SER A 53 -24.30 -1.09 -6.37
N ARG A 54 -24.25 0.22 -6.10
CA ARG A 54 -24.89 1.24 -6.94
C ARG A 54 -24.12 1.46 -8.23
N PHE A 55 -22.79 1.58 -8.15
CA PHE A 55 -21.95 1.74 -9.33
C PHE A 55 -22.09 0.56 -10.30
N TYR A 56 -22.11 -0.67 -9.78
CA TYR A 56 -22.26 -1.86 -10.62
C TYR A 56 -23.63 -1.94 -11.31
N LYS A 57 -24.71 -1.59 -10.60
CA LYS A 57 -26.08 -1.62 -11.16
C LYS A 57 -26.36 -0.53 -12.19
N LEU A 58 -25.67 0.60 -12.09
CA LEU A 58 -25.79 1.71 -13.03
C LEU A 58 -24.93 1.51 -14.28
N GLU A 59 -24.14 0.43 -14.35
CA GLU A 59 -23.22 0.12 -15.47
C GLU A 59 -22.30 1.29 -15.85
N ILE A 60 -21.96 2.14 -14.87
CA ILE A 60 -21.13 3.32 -15.11
C ILE A 60 -19.72 2.91 -15.51
N SER A 61 -19.18 3.61 -16.50
CA SER A 61 -17.80 3.45 -16.95
C SER A 61 -16.82 4.26 -16.10
N SER A 62 -17.31 5.22 -15.32
CA SER A 62 -16.49 6.10 -14.50
C SER A 62 -17.22 6.58 -13.25
N ILE A 63 -16.52 6.72 -12.12
CA ILE A 63 -17.10 7.32 -10.90
C ILE A 63 -17.57 8.76 -11.19
N TYR A 64 -16.93 9.48 -12.10
CA TYR A 64 -17.33 10.84 -12.48
C TYR A 64 -18.63 10.86 -13.28
N GLU A 65 -18.98 9.77 -13.96
CA GLU A 65 -20.28 9.63 -14.63
C GLU A 65 -21.42 9.58 -13.61
N TYR A 66 -21.20 8.96 -12.45
CA TYR A 66 -22.16 9.02 -11.34
C TYR A 66 -22.40 10.47 -10.85
N LEU A 67 -21.39 11.33 -10.86
CA LEU A 67 -21.55 12.75 -10.50
C LEU A 67 -22.45 13.51 -11.49
N GLU A 68 -22.43 13.14 -12.77
CA GLU A 68 -23.36 13.70 -13.75
C GLU A 68 -24.79 13.30 -13.46
N TYR A 69 -25.04 12.01 -13.20
CA TYR A 69 -26.38 11.52 -12.83
C TYR A 69 -26.90 12.16 -11.55
N ARG A 70 -26.02 12.43 -10.57
CA ARG A 70 -26.42 12.95 -9.26
C ARG A 70 -26.55 14.47 -9.19
N PHE A 71 -25.71 15.19 -9.95
CA PHE A 71 -25.60 16.64 -9.91
C PHE A 71 -25.86 17.24 -11.30
N SER A 72 -24.83 17.34 -12.14
CA SER A 72 -24.92 17.94 -13.48
C SER A 72 -23.65 17.72 -14.32
N LYS A 73 -23.75 17.94 -15.64
CA LYS A 73 -22.61 17.85 -16.58
C LYS A 73 -21.41 18.74 -16.22
N PRO A 74 -21.59 20.03 -15.85
CA PRO A 74 -20.46 20.88 -15.46
C PRO A 74 -19.64 20.33 -14.29
N VAL A 75 -20.31 19.71 -13.30
CA VAL A 75 -19.64 19.11 -12.14
C VAL A 75 -18.78 17.92 -12.57
N ARG A 76 -19.30 17.05 -13.46
CA ARG A 76 -18.51 15.96 -14.05
C ARG A 76 -17.27 16.49 -14.75
N SER A 77 -17.42 17.47 -15.64
CA SER A 77 -16.30 18.02 -16.40
C SER A 77 -15.23 18.62 -15.48
N LEU A 78 -15.64 19.38 -14.46
CA LEU A 78 -14.71 19.96 -13.49
C LEU A 78 -13.96 18.88 -12.67
N CYS A 79 -14.69 17.93 -12.09
CA CYS A 79 -14.08 16.86 -11.29
C CYS A 79 -13.15 15.97 -12.12
N SER A 80 -13.55 15.61 -13.34
CA SER A 80 -12.71 14.85 -14.26
C SER A 80 -11.44 15.62 -14.67
N ALA A 81 -11.54 16.94 -14.91
CA ALA A 81 -10.39 17.77 -15.25
C ALA A 81 -9.41 17.90 -14.07
N ILE A 82 -9.92 18.14 -12.86
CA ILE A 82 -9.09 18.20 -11.64
C ILE A 82 -8.39 16.85 -11.41
N PHE A 83 -9.12 15.75 -11.56
CA PHE A 83 -8.54 14.41 -11.44
C PHE A 83 -7.45 14.17 -12.49
N ALA A 84 -7.71 14.47 -13.77
CA ALA A 84 -6.74 14.30 -14.84
C ALA A 84 -5.47 15.14 -14.60
N LEU A 85 -5.61 16.38 -14.13
CA LEU A 85 -4.46 17.22 -13.79
C LEU A 85 -3.67 16.65 -12.60
N SER A 86 -4.36 16.26 -11.54
CA SER A 86 -3.75 15.60 -10.38
C SER A 86 -3.01 14.33 -10.80
N LEU A 87 -3.57 13.59 -11.75
CA LEU A 87 -3.00 12.36 -12.30
C LEU A 87 -1.66 12.59 -13.00
N ILE A 88 -1.60 13.60 -13.88
CA ILE A 88 -0.38 13.92 -14.63
C ILE A 88 0.77 14.26 -13.69
N VAL A 89 0.50 15.10 -12.68
CA VAL A 89 1.50 15.46 -11.66
C VAL A 89 1.93 14.23 -10.86
N HIS A 90 0.98 13.39 -10.45
CA HIS A 90 1.25 12.21 -9.64
C HIS A 90 2.06 11.15 -10.39
N ILE A 91 1.76 10.91 -11.68
CA ILE A 91 2.53 10.00 -12.54
C ILE A 91 3.98 10.47 -12.68
N GLY A 92 4.21 11.77 -12.85
CA GLY A 92 5.56 12.33 -12.95
C GLY A 92 6.40 12.04 -11.70
N ILE A 93 5.84 12.33 -10.51
CA ILE A 93 6.51 12.10 -9.22
C ILE A 93 6.81 10.61 -9.03
N ILE A 94 5.83 9.75 -9.29
CA ILE A 94 5.97 8.31 -9.06
C ILE A 94 6.92 7.66 -10.06
N THR A 95 7.00 8.13 -11.30
CA THR A 95 7.93 7.58 -12.30
C THR A 95 9.38 7.97 -11.99
N TYR A 96 9.57 9.13 -11.36
CA TYR A 96 10.90 9.65 -11.05
C TYR A 96 11.62 8.87 -9.96
N ALA A 97 10.92 8.48 -8.89
CA ALA A 97 11.50 7.70 -7.78
C ALA A 97 12.19 6.38 -8.23
N PRO A 98 11.54 5.48 -9.01
CA PRO A 98 12.19 4.29 -9.53
C PRO A 98 13.31 4.63 -10.54
N ALA A 99 13.17 5.70 -11.32
CA ALA A 99 14.22 6.08 -12.26
C ALA A 99 15.53 6.49 -11.56
N ILE A 100 15.44 7.18 -10.42
CA ILE A 100 16.61 7.52 -9.60
C ILE A 100 17.32 6.25 -9.12
N VAL A 101 16.57 5.34 -8.48
CA VAL A 101 17.14 4.09 -7.95
C VAL A 101 17.80 3.27 -9.06
N LEU A 102 17.15 3.18 -10.23
CA LEU A 102 17.74 2.50 -11.38
C LEU A 102 19.03 3.18 -11.83
N SER A 103 19.05 4.52 -11.94
CA SER A 103 20.26 5.26 -12.34
C SER A 103 21.43 5.06 -11.39
N GLU A 104 21.18 4.97 -10.08
CA GLU A 104 22.21 4.70 -9.07
C GLU A 104 22.76 3.28 -9.18
N MET A 105 21.91 2.28 -9.48
CA MET A 105 22.32 0.89 -9.58
C MET A 105 23.04 0.56 -10.89
N THR A 106 22.65 1.21 -12.01
CA THR A 106 23.17 0.87 -13.35
C THR A 106 24.15 1.90 -13.92
N ALA A 107 24.45 2.98 -13.18
CA ALA A 107 25.30 4.09 -13.63
C ALA A 107 24.83 4.74 -14.96
N ILE A 108 23.53 4.69 -15.25
CA ILE A 108 22.90 5.31 -16.43
C ILE A 108 22.39 6.69 -16.04
N SER A 109 22.33 7.66 -16.97
CA SER A 109 21.76 8.97 -16.68
C SER A 109 20.29 8.87 -16.24
N THR A 110 19.90 9.64 -15.21
CA THR A 110 18.53 9.61 -14.68
C THR A 110 17.48 9.93 -15.75
N GLN A 111 17.80 10.81 -16.71
CA GLN A 111 16.92 11.11 -17.83
C GLN A 111 16.65 9.86 -18.69
N LEU A 112 17.67 9.09 -19.03
CA LEU A 112 17.51 7.87 -19.82
C LEU A 112 16.77 6.78 -19.04
N ALA A 113 17.00 6.71 -17.72
CA ALA A 113 16.25 5.82 -16.83
C ALA A 113 14.76 6.16 -16.78
N VAL A 114 14.39 7.45 -16.69
CA VAL A 114 12.98 7.90 -16.73
C VAL A 114 12.32 7.50 -18.05
N PHE A 115 12.97 7.77 -19.18
CA PHE A 115 12.44 7.39 -20.50
C PHE A 115 12.30 5.86 -20.64
N GLY A 116 13.29 5.09 -20.17
CA GLY A 116 13.24 3.63 -20.22
C GLY A 116 12.10 3.05 -19.39
N VAL A 117 11.95 3.49 -18.14
CA VAL A 117 10.88 3.04 -17.24
C VAL A 117 9.50 3.44 -17.80
N GLY A 118 9.37 4.67 -18.31
CA GLY A 118 8.14 5.14 -18.95
C GLY A 118 7.79 4.34 -20.21
N PHE A 119 8.77 4.07 -21.09
CA PHE A 119 8.56 3.30 -22.31
C PHE A 119 8.13 1.86 -22.03
N ILE A 120 8.84 1.18 -21.12
CA ILE A 120 8.47 -0.17 -20.68
C ILE A 120 7.07 -0.17 -20.08
N GLY A 121 6.76 0.82 -19.24
CA GLY A 121 5.44 1.01 -18.66
C GLY A 121 4.35 1.16 -19.70
N ILE A 122 4.55 2.00 -20.73
CA ILE A 122 3.60 2.21 -21.82
C ILE A 122 3.39 0.92 -22.62
N VAL A 123 4.47 0.27 -23.07
CA VAL A 123 4.40 -0.97 -23.87
C VAL A 123 3.67 -2.07 -23.10
N TYR A 124 4.03 -2.27 -21.83
CA TYR A 124 3.37 -3.26 -20.98
C TYR A 124 1.89 -2.94 -20.79
N THR A 125 1.56 -1.66 -20.63
CA THR A 125 0.18 -1.21 -20.44
C THR A 125 -0.64 -1.37 -21.72
N THR A 126 -0.12 -1.04 -22.90
CA THR A 126 -0.85 -1.17 -24.17
C THR A 126 -1.08 -2.63 -24.54
N VAL A 127 -0.07 -3.48 -24.40
CA VAL A 127 -0.16 -4.91 -24.74
C VAL A 127 -1.02 -5.69 -23.74
N GLY A 128 -0.90 -5.43 -22.43
CA GLY A 128 -1.46 -6.30 -21.38
C GLY A 128 -2.96 -6.20 -21.13
N GLY A 129 -3.66 -5.15 -21.59
CA GLY A 129 -5.07 -4.96 -21.19
C GLY A 129 -5.23 -4.70 -19.67
N LEU A 130 -6.46 -4.53 -19.18
CA LEU A 130 -6.71 -4.44 -17.72
C LEU A 130 -6.44 -5.81 -17.06
N LYS A 131 -6.68 -6.89 -17.81
CA LYS A 131 -6.46 -8.27 -17.37
C LYS A 131 -4.99 -8.57 -17.07
N GLY A 132 -4.05 -8.12 -17.91
CA GLY A 132 -2.61 -8.32 -17.69
C GLY A 132 -2.12 -7.59 -16.44
N VAL A 133 -2.55 -6.34 -16.26
CA VAL A 133 -2.25 -5.55 -15.05
C VAL A 133 -2.71 -6.28 -13.78
N ILE A 134 -3.93 -6.82 -13.77
CA ILE A 134 -4.47 -7.58 -12.64
C ILE A 134 -3.60 -8.80 -12.30
N TRP A 135 -3.07 -9.51 -13.31
CA TRP A 135 -2.23 -10.69 -13.07
C TRP A 135 -0.85 -10.34 -12.52
N VAL A 136 -0.19 -9.32 -13.05
CA VAL A 136 1.11 -8.88 -12.52
C VAL A 136 0.97 -8.33 -11.10
N ASP A 137 -0.09 -7.59 -10.82
CA ASP A 137 -0.39 -7.16 -9.45
C ASP A 137 -0.52 -8.35 -8.49
N ALA A 138 -1.25 -9.39 -8.90
CA ALA A 138 -1.46 -10.58 -8.09
C ALA A 138 -0.15 -11.32 -7.78
N ILE A 139 0.70 -11.52 -8.79
CA ILE A 139 2.01 -12.15 -8.61
C ILE A 139 2.87 -11.31 -7.66
N GLN A 140 2.93 -10.00 -7.89
CA GLN A 140 3.76 -9.13 -7.06
C GLN A 140 3.27 -9.07 -5.61
N MET A 141 1.95 -9.16 -5.37
CA MET A 141 1.42 -9.28 -4.01
C MET A 141 1.91 -10.53 -3.30
N LEU A 142 1.92 -11.68 -3.98
CA LEU A 142 2.45 -12.93 -3.42
C LEU A 142 3.95 -12.81 -3.10
N ILE A 143 4.71 -12.14 -3.95
CA ILE A 143 6.14 -11.92 -3.70
C ILE A 143 6.34 -11.01 -2.47
N ILE A 144 5.58 -9.91 -2.36
CA ILE A 144 5.62 -9.05 -1.16
C ILE A 144 5.27 -9.87 0.08
N LEU A 145 4.25 -10.73 0.03
CA LEU A 145 3.89 -11.59 1.16
C LEU A 145 5.05 -12.47 1.61
N ALA A 146 5.72 -13.13 0.66
CA ALA A 146 6.87 -13.98 0.94
C ALA A 146 8.03 -13.18 1.57
N SER A 147 8.30 -11.97 1.06
CA SER A 147 9.35 -11.11 1.61
C SER A 147 9.02 -10.62 3.03
N LEU A 148 7.76 -10.23 3.29
CA LEU A 148 7.32 -9.83 4.65
C LEU A 148 7.43 -11.00 5.63
N LEU A 149 7.00 -12.21 5.23
CA LEU A 149 7.14 -13.42 6.05
C LEU A 149 8.61 -13.71 6.36
N GLY A 150 9.47 -13.66 5.35
CA GLY A 150 10.91 -13.85 5.52
C GLY A 150 11.51 -12.85 6.52
N LEU A 151 11.13 -11.57 6.40
CA LEU A 151 11.60 -10.51 7.28
C LEU A 151 11.15 -10.72 8.72
N ILE A 152 9.88 -11.12 8.90
CA ILE A 152 9.30 -11.44 10.21
C ILE A 152 10.04 -12.62 10.85
N ILE A 153 10.24 -13.71 10.11
CA ILE A 153 10.87 -14.94 10.64
C ILE A 153 12.32 -14.68 11.00
N LYS A 154 13.14 -14.22 10.04
CA LYS A 154 14.57 -14.01 10.27
C LYS A 154 14.82 -12.88 11.28
N GLY A 155 14.06 -11.78 11.18
CA GLY A 155 14.16 -10.67 12.12
C GLY A 155 13.78 -11.08 13.55
N SER A 156 12.80 -11.97 13.74
CA SER A 156 12.47 -12.50 15.07
C SER A 156 13.54 -13.45 15.58
N LEU A 157 14.10 -14.31 14.72
CA LEU A 157 15.17 -15.24 15.10
C LEU A 157 16.43 -14.52 15.58
N ASN A 158 16.80 -13.39 14.96
CA ASN A 158 17.96 -12.60 15.37
C ASN A 158 17.88 -12.09 16.83
N VAL A 159 16.66 -11.91 17.35
CA VAL A 159 16.42 -11.42 18.72
C VAL A 159 16.29 -12.58 19.73
N GLY A 160 16.17 -13.84 19.26
CA GLY A 160 15.90 -15.00 20.12
C GLY A 160 14.48 -15.57 19.97
N GLY A 161 13.72 -15.12 18.97
CA GLY A 161 12.43 -15.68 18.58
C GLY A 161 11.24 -14.74 18.80
N PHE A 162 10.06 -15.18 18.36
CA PHE A 162 8.82 -14.40 18.43
C PHE A 162 8.43 -14.00 19.87
N GLY A 163 8.63 -14.90 20.83
CA GLY A 163 8.33 -14.64 22.24
C GLY A 163 9.18 -13.50 22.81
N GLU A 164 10.44 -13.43 22.40
CA GLU A 164 11.37 -12.40 22.86
C GLU A 164 11.05 -11.03 22.25
N VAL A 165 10.68 -10.99 20.97
CA VAL A 165 10.17 -9.76 20.32
C VAL A 165 8.98 -9.20 21.10
N MET A 166 8.01 -10.05 21.47
CA MET A 166 6.84 -9.60 22.25
C MET A 166 7.23 -9.14 23.65
N ARG A 167 8.15 -9.86 24.33
CA ARG A 167 8.64 -9.50 25.66
C ARG A 167 9.32 -8.13 25.67
N ILE A 168 10.23 -7.87 24.73
CA ILE A 168 10.93 -6.59 24.61
C ILE A 168 9.93 -5.46 24.33
N ASN A 169 9.04 -5.65 23.36
CA ASN A 169 8.06 -4.62 23.03
C ASN A 169 7.08 -4.33 24.18
N TYR A 170 6.73 -5.32 25.00
CA TYR A 170 5.93 -5.10 26.20
C TYR A 170 6.70 -4.31 27.26
N GLN A 171 7.96 -4.67 27.53
CA GLN A 171 8.81 -4.00 28.53
C GLN A 171 9.10 -2.55 28.19
N TRP A 172 9.27 -2.24 26.90
CA TRP A 172 9.54 -0.90 26.40
C TRP A 172 8.26 -0.09 26.13
N GLY A 173 7.09 -0.59 26.54
CA GLY A 173 5.81 0.12 26.38
C GLY A 173 5.38 0.29 24.92
N ARG A 174 5.83 -0.56 24.00
CA ARG A 174 5.41 -0.51 22.58
C ARG A 174 4.07 -1.21 22.36
N ILE A 175 3.73 -2.19 23.19
CA ILE A 175 2.43 -2.85 23.16
C ILE A 175 1.60 -2.23 24.28
N GLU A 176 0.79 -1.25 23.92
CA GLU A 176 -0.09 -0.54 24.84
C GLU A 176 -1.55 -0.98 24.64
N GLY A 177 -2.35 -0.84 25.70
CA GLY A 177 -3.79 -1.04 25.62
C GLY A 177 -4.47 0.03 24.73
N PRO A 178 -5.74 -0.20 24.36
CA PRO A 178 -6.50 0.78 23.57
C PRO A 178 -6.69 2.10 24.33
N SER A 179 -6.18 3.21 23.78
CA SER A 179 -6.58 4.55 24.24
C SER A 179 -7.95 4.92 23.66
N PHE A 180 -8.92 5.11 24.54
CA PHE A 180 -10.28 5.59 24.19
C PHE A 180 -10.45 7.10 24.37
N SER A 181 -9.34 7.83 24.53
CA SER A 181 -9.36 9.27 24.65
C SER A 181 -9.96 9.93 23.40
N VAL A 182 -10.72 11.02 23.63
CA VAL A 182 -11.34 11.84 22.58
C VAL A 182 -10.52 13.11 22.31
N ILE A 183 -9.35 13.23 22.95
CA ILE A 183 -8.50 14.41 22.84
C ILE A 183 -7.86 14.45 21.44
N PRO A 184 -8.09 15.51 20.64
CA PRO A 184 -7.59 15.59 19.26
C PRO A 184 -6.06 15.67 19.13
N SER A 185 -5.35 16.03 20.21
CA SER A 185 -3.88 16.13 20.22
C SER A 185 -3.19 14.77 20.38
N GLU A 186 -3.92 13.72 20.75
CA GLU A 186 -3.36 12.36 20.81
C GLU A 186 -3.18 11.80 19.40
N ARG A 187 -1.96 11.37 19.08
CA ARG A 187 -1.57 10.92 17.74
C ARG A 187 -2.39 9.70 17.29
N HIS A 188 -2.61 8.74 18.19
CA HIS A 188 -3.35 7.52 17.92
C HIS A 188 -4.32 7.23 19.08
N THR A 189 -5.59 7.06 18.75
CA THR A 189 -6.62 6.55 19.64
C THR A 189 -7.46 5.55 18.87
N VAL A 190 -8.24 4.72 19.56
CA VAL A 190 -9.14 3.79 18.88
C VAL A 190 -10.09 4.54 17.94
N TRP A 191 -10.53 5.73 18.33
CA TRP A 191 -11.42 6.58 17.53
C TRP A 191 -10.75 7.12 16.27
N THR A 192 -9.54 7.68 16.38
CA THR A 192 -8.82 8.23 15.23
C THR A 192 -8.45 7.13 14.24
N GLN A 193 -8.07 5.95 14.72
CA GLN A 193 -7.73 4.81 13.87
C GLN A 193 -8.96 4.16 13.22
N MET A 194 -10.05 4.01 13.96
CA MET A 194 -11.26 3.37 13.42
C MET A 194 -12.02 4.31 12.47
N ILE A 195 -12.29 5.55 12.90
CA ILE A 195 -13.07 6.52 12.09
C ILE A 195 -12.17 7.16 11.03
N GLY A 196 -11.03 7.72 11.44
CA GLY A 196 -10.10 8.35 10.51
C GLY A 196 -9.51 7.35 9.53
N GLY A 197 -9.00 6.23 10.04
CA GLY A 197 -8.49 5.15 9.18
C GLY A 197 -9.58 4.51 8.30
N GLY A 198 -10.78 4.32 8.85
CA GLY A 198 -11.94 3.86 8.07
C GLY A 198 -12.30 4.82 6.92
N MET A 199 -12.34 6.12 7.18
CA MET A 199 -12.56 7.14 6.15
C MET A 199 -11.43 7.17 5.11
N SER A 200 -10.17 7.05 5.53
CA SER A 200 -9.02 6.96 4.62
C SER A 200 -9.14 5.76 3.68
N ILE A 201 -9.53 4.59 4.21
CA ILE A 201 -9.76 3.38 3.40
C ILE A 201 -10.94 3.59 2.44
N LEU A 202 -12.05 4.17 2.92
CA LEU A 202 -13.20 4.49 2.07
C LEU A 202 -12.83 5.43 0.92
N ALA A 203 -12.00 6.44 1.18
CA ALA A 203 -11.49 7.36 0.16
C ALA A 203 -10.60 6.64 -0.87
N LEU A 204 -9.70 5.76 -0.41
CA LEU A 204 -8.84 4.97 -1.30
C LEU A 204 -9.67 4.04 -2.20
N TYR A 205 -10.66 3.34 -1.65
CA TYR A 205 -11.52 2.44 -2.43
C TYR A 205 -12.43 3.18 -3.43
N ASN A 206 -12.79 4.44 -3.17
CA ASN A 206 -13.52 5.31 -4.10
C ASN A 206 -12.62 5.95 -5.18
N ASN A 207 -11.39 5.47 -5.37
CA ASN A 207 -10.57 5.84 -6.51
C ASN A 207 -11.02 5.09 -7.78
N GLN A 208 -11.08 5.79 -8.91
CA GLN A 208 -11.41 5.26 -10.23
C GLN A 208 -10.64 3.97 -10.54
N ALA A 209 -9.34 3.92 -10.25
CA ALA A 209 -8.49 2.76 -10.55
C ALA A 209 -8.93 1.48 -9.81
N ILE A 210 -9.51 1.61 -8.62
CA ILE A 210 -10.00 0.47 -7.81
C ILE A 210 -11.42 0.11 -8.22
N VAL A 211 -12.32 1.09 -8.35
CA VAL A 211 -13.72 0.85 -8.77
C VAL A 211 -13.79 0.12 -10.11
N GLN A 212 -12.95 0.50 -11.08
CA GLN A 212 -12.88 -0.16 -12.38
C GLN A 212 -12.58 -1.66 -12.31
N LYS A 213 -11.72 -2.09 -11.39
CA LYS A 213 -11.40 -3.51 -11.21
C LYS A 213 -12.62 -4.32 -10.77
N PHE A 214 -13.49 -3.69 -9.99
CA PHE A 214 -14.75 -4.32 -9.57
C PHE A 214 -15.79 -4.32 -10.67
N LEU A 215 -15.91 -3.23 -11.44
CA LEU A 215 -16.85 -3.13 -12.56
C LEU A 215 -16.54 -4.13 -13.68
N GLY A 216 -15.27 -4.51 -13.86
CA GLY A 216 -14.85 -5.56 -14.79
C GLY A 216 -15.25 -7.00 -14.40
N LEU A 217 -15.95 -7.20 -13.27
CA LEU A 217 -16.38 -8.53 -12.80
C LEU A 217 -17.72 -8.94 -13.42
N LYS A 218 -17.89 -10.26 -13.62
CA LYS A 218 -19.02 -10.85 -14.34
C LYS A 218 -20.38 -10.76 -13.63
N SER A 219 -20.40 -10.56 -12.31
CA SER A 219 -21.65 -10.47 -11.55
C SER A 219 -21.46 -9.76 -10.22
N LEU A 220 -22.55 -9.22 -9.67
CA LEU A 220 -22.56 -8.58 -8.36
C LEU A 220 -22.12 -9.53 -7.23
N LYS A 221 -22.42 -10.83 -7.33
CA LYS A 221 -21.91 -11.84 -6.37
C LYS A 221 -20.38 -11.89 -6.38
N HIS A 222 -19.76 -11.85 -7.57
CA HIS A 222 -18.30 -11.84 -7.69
C HIS A 222 -17.70 -10.55 -7.13
N VAL A 223 -18.39 -9.43 -7.29
CA VAL A 223 -18.01 -8.12 -6.72
C VAL A 223 -17.93 -8.19 -5.19
N TYR A 224 -18.99 -8.68 -4.54
CA TYR A 224 -18.99 -8.82 -3.08
C TYR A 224 -17.91 -9.77 -2.58
N ILE A 225 -17.78 -10.96 -3.18
CA ILE A 225 -16.74 -11.92 -2.78
C ILE A 225 -15.35 -11.30 -2.95
N THR A 226 -15.11 -10.56 -4.04
CA THR A 226 -13.82 -9.88 -4.28
C THR A 226 -13.55 -8.83 -3.19
N ALA A 227 -14.55 -8.06 -2.79
CA ALA A 227 -14.41 -7.04 -1.74
C ALA A 227 -14.13 -7.65 -0.36
N TYR A 228 -14.80 -8.75 -0.01
CA TYR A 228 -14.55 -9.43 1.28
C TYR A 228 -13.21 -10.17 1.30
N ILE A 229 -12.78 -10.79 0.19
CA ILE A 229 -11.43 -11.35 0.10
C ILE A 229 -10.38 -10.23 0.19
N SER A 230 -10.57 -9.11 -0.51
CA SER A 230 -9.65 -7.98 -0.41
C SER A 230 -9.58 -7.43 1.02
N MET A 231 -10.70 -7.39 1.76
CA MET A 231 -10.73 -7.02 3.17
C MET A 231 -9.86 -7.93 4.04
N VAL A 232 -10.01 -9.26 3.91
CA VAL A 232 -9.22 -10.22 4.69
C VAL A 232 -7.73 -10.10 4.37
N VAL A 233 -7.40 -9.97 3.08
CA VAL A 233 -6.03 -9.76 2.63
C VAL A 233 -5.49 -8.42 3.16
N SER A 234 -6.28 -7.34 3.13
CA SER A 234 -5.91 -6.05 3.72
C SER A 234 -5.56 -6.18 5.20
N CYS A 235 -6.42 -6.82 5.98
CA CYS A 235 -6.19 -7.04 7.41
C CYS A 235 -4.90 -7.84 7.67
N LEU A 236 -4.64 -8.86 6.85
CA LEU A 236 -3.43 -9.67 6.95
C LEU A 236 -2.15 -8.84 6.75
N TYR A 237 -2.03 -8.10 5.63
CA TYR A 237 -0.82 -7.32 5.36
C TYR A 237 -0.61 -6.19 6.36
N PHE A 238 -1.67 -5.47 6.75
CA PHE A 238 -1.55 -4.44 7.79
C PHE A 238 -1.08 -5.02 9.12
N SER A 239 -1.60 -6.19 9.52
CA SER A 239 -1.13 -6.89 10.72
C SER A 239 0.34 -7.29 10.61
N MET A 240 0.80 -7.70 9.43
CA MET A 240 2.21 -8.01 9.18
C MET A 240 3.10 -6.77 9.25
N PHE A 241 2.66 -5.61 8.73
CA PHE A 241 3.41 -4.36 8.86
C PHE A 241 3.54 -3.92 10.31
N VAL A 242 2.46 -4.05 11.10
CA VAL A 242 2.51 -3.84 12.55
C VAL A 242 3.56 -4.74 13.18
N PHE A 243 3.51 -6.04 12.88
CA PHE A 243 4.46 -6.98 13.46
C PHE A 243 5.91 -6.69 13.05
N ILE A 244 6.14 -6.32 11.79
CA ILE A 244 7.47 -5.92 11.31
C ILE A 244 7.99 -4.71 12.09
N GLY A 245 7.15 -3.70 12.36
CA GLY A 245 7.55 -2.55 13.18
C GLY A 245 8.01 -2.95 14.58
N LEU A 246 7.32 -3.91 15.21
CA LEU A 246 7.71 -4.48 16.51
C LEU A 246 9.02 -5.29 16.43
N VAL A 247 9.22 -6.05 15.35
CA VAL A 247 10.46 -6.81 15.11
C VAL A 247 11.64 -5.86 14.90
N ILE A 248 11.47 -4.80 14.11
CA ILE A 248 12.49 -3.75 13.91
C ILE A 248 12.83 -3.12 15.27
N PHE A 249 11.83 -2.78 16.06
CA PHE A 249 12.04 -2.19 17.38
C PHE A 249 12.82 -3.13 18.31
N ALA A 250 12.48 -4.42 18.33
CA ALA A 250 13.18 -5.39 19.17
C ALA A 250 14.66 -5.54 18.79
N ASN A 251 14.97 -5.58 17.49
CA ASN A 251 16.35 -5.67 16.97
C ASN A 251 17.19 -4.41 17.28
N TYR A 252 16.57 -3.23 17.32
CA TYR A 252 17.25 -1.96 17.54
C TYR A 252 16.97 -1.33 18.92
N SER A 253 16.44 -2.10 19.86
CA SER A 253 16.06 -1.63 21.20
C SER A 253 17.26 -1.13 22.02
N THR A 254 18.42 -1.76 21.87
CA THR A 254 19.65 -1.40 22.57
C THR A 254 20.57 -0.49 21.75
N CYS A 255 20.49 -0.56 20.42
CA CYS A 255 21.37 0.15 19.51
C CYS A 255 20.56 0.72 18.33
N SER A 256 20.11 1.96 18.46
CA SER A 256 19.28 2.60 17.44
C SER A 256 20.13 3.02 16.23
N PRO A 257 19.72 2.69 14.99
CA PRO A 257 20.45 3.06 13.77
C PRO A 257 20.50 4.59 13.55
N PHE A 258 19.59 5.34 14.20
CA PHE A 258 19.58 6.80 14.16
C PHE A 258 20.64 7.42 15.08
N LEU A 259 20.94 6.78 16.21
CA LEU A 259 21.94 7.26 17.17
C LEU A 259 23.37 7.03 16.68
N ASN A 260 23.57 5.96 15.89
CA ASN A 260 24.87 5.64 15.28
C ASN A 260 25.13 6.40 13.97
N GLY A 261 24.21 7.28 13.54
CA GLY A 261 24.35 8.04 12.28
C GLY A 261 24.16 7.21 11.00
N ALA A 262 23.76 5.95 11.10
CA ALA A 262 23.51 5.09 9.94
C ALA A 262 22.26 5.53 9.15
N ILE A 263 21.29 6.14 9.82
CA ILE A 263 20.10 6.73 9.20
C ILE A 263 19.88 8.12 9.79
N SER A 264 19.69 9.12 8.91
CA SER A 264 19.28 10.45 9.36
C SER A 264 17.85 10.42 9.90
N PHE A 265 17.59 11.09 11.03
CA PHE A 265 16.24 11.28 11.58
C PHE A 265 15.28 11.97 10.61
N ALA A 266 15.80 12.69 9.61
CA ALA A 266 15.00 13.29 8.53
C ALA A 266 14.41 12.25 7.56
N ASN A 267 15.03 11.06 7.46
CA ASN A 267 14.69 10.02 6.49
C ASN A 267 14.14 8.77 7.19
N LYS A 268 13.07 8.94 7.97
CA LYS A 268 12.41 7.84 8.71
C LYS A 268 11.95 6.69 7.79
N ASP A 269 11.61 6.99 6.54
CA ASP A 269 11.16 6.03 5.53
C ASP A 269 12.27 5.02 5.11
N ASN A 270 13.54 5.36 5.36
CA ASN A 270 14.68 4.48 5.07
C ASN A 270 14.91 3.40 6.14
N LEU A 271 14.12 3.39 7.23
CA LEU A 271 14.25 2.40 8.30
C LEU A 271 13.97 0.98 7.80
N VAL A 272 12.87 0.76 7.09
CA VAL A 272 12.48 -0.57 6.61
C VAL A 272 13.47 -1.10 5.56
N PRO A 273 13.88 -0.31 4.53
CA PRO A 273 14.91 -0.76 3.60
C PRO A 273 16.24 -1.08 4.28
N TYR A 274 16.68 -0.25 5.24
CA TYR A 274 17.90 -0.51 6.00
C TYR A 274 17.81 -1.82 6.80
N PHE A 275 16.67 -2.08 7.45
CA PHE A 275 16.45 -3.32 8.19
C PHE A 275 16.41 -4.55 7.27
N VAL A 276 15.78 -4.46 6.10
CA VAL A 276 15.77 -5.56 5.13
C VAL A 276 17.20 -5.89 4.67
N LEU A 277 18.00 -4.87 4.39
CA LEU A 277 19.39 -5.04 3.99
C LEU A 277 20.24 -5.64 5.11
N SER A 278 19.99 -5.32 6.38
CA SER A 278 20.72 -5.88 7.53
C SER A 278 20.31 -7.31 7.87
N VAL A 279 19.02 -7.65 7.76
CA VAL A 279 18.50 -8.99 8.07
C VAL A 279 18.86 -10.01 6.98
N PHE A 280 18.90 -9.58 5.71
CA PHE A 280 19.17 -10.46 4.58
C PHE A 280 20.59 -10.31 4.01
N GLN A 281 21.57 -9.87 4.81
CA GLN A 281 22.97 -9.79 4.37
C GLN A 281 23.49 -11.13 3.83
N ASP A 282 23.14 -12.23 4.49
CA ASP A 282 23.52 -13.60 4.09
C ASP A 282 22.70 -14.13 2.89
N TYR A 283 21.60 -13.45 2.54
CA TYR A 283 20.64 -13.89 1.51
C TYR A 283 20.35 -12.74 0.53
N PRO A 284 21.34 -12.32 -0.28
CA PRO A 284 21.21 -11.14 -1.15
C PRO A 284 20.03 -11.24 -2.14
N GLY A 285 19.66 -12.46 -2.54
CA GLY A 285 18.49 -12.70 -3.40
C GLY A 285 17.16 -12.28 -2.75
N MET A 286 16.98 -12.46 -1.44
CA MET A 286 15.75 -12.05 -0.74
C MET A 286 15.68 -10.54 -0.56
N ALA A 287 16.82 -9.90 -0.26
CA ALA A 287 16.91 -8.45 -0.19
C ALA A 287 16.56 -7.81 -1.55
N GLY A 288 17.15 -8.31 -2.64
CA GLY A 288 16.87 -7.87 -4.01
C GLY A 288 15.42 -8.08 -4.43
N LEU A 289 14.80 -9.20 -4.01
CA LEU A 289 13.40 -9.48 -4.30
C LEU A 289 12.46 -8.49 -3.60
N PHE A 290 12.74 -8.14 -2.34
CA PHE A 290 11.96 -7.15 -1.60
C PHE A 290 12.10 -5.76 -2.21
N THR A 291 13.32 -5.31 -2.49
CA THR A 291 13.57 -3.98 -3.07
C THR A 291 12.94 -3.87 -4.46
N ALA A 292 13.08 -4.90 -5.30
CA ALA A 292 12.41 -4.97 -6.59
C ALA A 292 10.88 -4.91 -6.45
N CYS A 293 10.29 -5.53 -5.42
CA CYS A 293 8.85 -5.46 -5.21
C CYS A 293 8.35 -4.10 -4.73
N VAL A 294 9.10 -3.41 -3.86
CA VAL A 294 8.77 -2.04 -3.45
C VAL A 294 8.90 -1.10 -4.64
N PHE A 295 9.94 -1.27 -5.45
CA PHE A 295 10.14 -0.53 -6.69
C PHE A 295 9.00 -0.74 -7.70
N CYS A 296 8.67 -2.00 -7.99
CA CYS A 296 7.54 -2.34 -8.84
C CYS A 296 6.23 -1.81 -8.24
N ALA A 297 6.11 -1.70 -6.91
CA ALA A 297 4.89 -1.18 -6.27
C ALA A 297 4.69 0.29 -6.61
N SER A 298 5.76 1.08 -6.62
CA SER A 298 5.74 2.45 -7.13
C SER A 298 5.40 2.47 -8.62
N LEU A 299 6.05 1.63 -9.43
CA LEU A 299 5.81 1.60 -10.88
C LEU A 299 4.37 1.24 -11.27
N ARG A 300 3.70 0.38 -10.49
CA ARG A 300 2.30 -0.03 -10.74
C ARG A 300 1.32 1.14 -10.79
N PHE A 301 1.54 2.22 -10.05
CA PHE A 301 0.67 3.39 -10.11
C PHE A 301 0.77 4.09 -11.46
N VAL A 302 1.98 4.18 -12.04
CA VAL A 302 2.20 4.72 -13.39
C VAL A 302 1.36 3.94 -14.40
N ILE A 303 1.42 2.61 -14.33
CA ILE A 303 0.71 1.69 -15.23
C ILE A 303 -0.82 1.77 -15.06
N HIS A 304 -1.31 1.81 -13.81
CA HIS A 304 -2.75 1.95 -13.55
C HIS A 304 -3.29 3.23 -14.16
N TYR A 305 -2.67 4.35 -13.82
CA TYR A 305 -3.22 5.64 -14.18
C TYR A 305 -3.08 5.98 -15.68
N ILE A 306 -2.01 5.54 -16.34
CA ILE A 306 -1.87 5.67 -17.81
C ILE A 306 -3.00 4.91 -18.53
N LYS A 307 -3.31 3.68 -18.10
CA LYS A 307 -4.36 2.90 -18.74
C LYS A 307 -5.75 3.50 -18.54
N PHE A 308 -6.02 4.03 -17.35
CA PHE A 308 -7.32 4.63 -17.02
C PHE A 308 -7.52 6.01 -17.64
N SER A 309 -6.47 6.66 -18.17
CA SER A 309 -6.60 7.87 -18.98
C SER A 309 -6.98 7.60 -20.44
N LEU A 310 -6.86 6.35 -20.90
CA LEU A 310 -7.08 5.94 -22.29
C LEU A 310 -8.47 5.31 -22.52
N ILE A 311 -9.29 5.20 -21.47
CA ILE A 311 -10.67 4.71 -21.48
C ILE A 311 -11.58 5.89 -21.12
#